data_AF-A0A194S8J8-F1
#
_entry.id   AF-A0A194S8J8-F1
#
_cell.length_a   1.000
_cell.length_b   1.000
_cell.length_c   1.000
_cell.angle_alpha   90.00
_cell.angle_beta   90.00
_cell.angle_gamma   90.00
#
_symmetry.space_group_name_H-M   'P 1'
#
loop_
_entity.id
_entity.type
_entity.pdbx_description
1 polymer ?
#
loop_
_entity_poly.entity_id
_entity_poly.type
_entity_poly.pdbx_seq_one_letter_code
_entity_poly.pdbx_strand_id
1 'polypeptide(L)'
;AYKSGSTSSSSSTKQASTSSGNQLAASSSNVLVSSGVNKFLGTNTGAIASWFRTNSGADSTNGHSWCYYPYNDDTPGFAISLNTMMSDANWDATAARQKYCGLEAVVTTPAGKQLTLYVTDAFDDAWVLTPTSIDVVYNSFTKLLGWQTSSKNDVIQNVSWRFTGNRKEQYKYAGAGN
;
A
#
# COMPACT_ATOMS: atom_id res chain seq x y z
N ALA A 1 -32.13 12.68 62.05
CA ALA A 1 -31.16 11.58 61.88
C ALA A 1 -30.73 11.55 60.42
N TYR A 2 -29.46 11.81 60.13
CA TYR A 2 -28.87 11.73 58.79
C TYR A 2 -28.65 10.27 58.40
N LYS A 3 -28.98 9.87 57.16
CA LYS A 3 -28.47 8.65 56.51
C LYS A 3 -28.16 8.90 55.03
N SER A 4 -26.88 8.76 54.71
CA SER A 4 -26.27 8.69 53.38
C SER A 4 -26.52 7.34 52.68
N GLY A 5 -26.32 7.30 51.36
CA GLY A 5 -26.05 6.08 50.57
C GLY A 5 -26.42 6.28 49.09
N SER A 6 -25.54 6.83 48.26
CA SER A 6 -24.50 6.17 47.45
C SER A 6 -24.99 5.60 46.12
N THR A 7 -24.59 6.31 45.06
CA THR A 7 -24.67 6.03 43.63
C THR A 7 -24.00 4.70 43.27
N SER A 8 -24.59 3.91 42.36
CA SER A 8 -23.93 2.76 41.73
C SER A 8 -23.98 2.90 40.21
N SER A 9 -22.89 3.42 39.67
CA SER A 9 -22.56 3.46 38.24
C SER A 9 -22.11 2.05 37.81
N SER A 10 -22.86 1.45 36.88
CA SER A 10 -22.44 0.21 36.20
C SER A 10 -21.47 0.56 35.08
N SER A 11 -20.16 0.39 35.35
CA SER A 11 -19.11 0.46 34.34
C SER A 11 -19.05 -0.87 33.58
N SER A 12 -19.58 -0.88 32.36
CA SER A 12 -19.31 -1.95 31.40
C SER A 12 -17.94 -1.71 30.77
N THR A 13 -16.94 -2.46 31.22
CA THR A 13 -15.64 -2.56 30.56
C THR A 13 -15.82 -3.21 29.19
N LYS A 14 -15.88 -2.38 28.14
CA LYS A 14 -15.66 -2.83 26.77
C LYS A 14 -14.19 -3.26 26.65
N GLN A 15 -13.97 -4.56 26.70
CA GLN A 15 -12.69 -5.19 26.40
C GLN A 15 -12.36 -4.91 24.93
N ALA A 16 -11.30 -4.16 24.69
CA ALA A 16 -10.82 -3.84 23.35
C ALA A 16 -10.25 -5.11 22.68
N SER A 17 -10.80 -5.45 21.52
CA SER A 17 -10.30 -6.50 20.62
C SER A 17 -9.10 -5.96 19.82
N THR A 18 -7.91 -6.01 20.41
CA THR A 18 -6.64 -5.56 19.79
C THR A 18 -5.82 -6.70 19.16
N SER A 19 -6.32 -7.93 19.13
CA SER A 19 -5.55 -9.10 18.70
C SER A 19 -5.61 -9.40 17.20
N SER A 20 -6.71 -9.04 16.52
CA SER A 20 -6.93 -9.44 15.12
C SER A 20 -6.01 -8.74 14.12
N GLY A 21 -5.72 -7.45 14.34
CA GLY A 21 -4.83 -6.66 13.46
C GLY A 21 -3.38 -7.15 13.50
N ASN A 22 -2.86 -7.42 14.70
CA ASN A 22 -1.50 -7.92 14.87
C ASN A 22 -1.33 -9.36 14.39
N GLN A 23 -2.34 -10.23 14.57
CA GLN A 23 -2.28 -11.60 14.05
C GLN A 23 -2.36 -11.67 12.52
N LEU A 24 -3.19 -10.82 11.89
CA LEU A 24 -3.25 -10.70 10.43
C LEU A 24 -1.91 -10.18 9.88
N ALA A 25 -1.32 -9.14 10.48
CA ALA A 25 -0.04 -8.60 10.05
C ALA A 25 1.12 -9.61 10.21
N ALA A 26 1.14 -10.38 11.31
CA ALA A 26 2.12 -11.44 11.53
C ALA A 26 1.97 -12.58 10.51
N SER A 27 0.73 -13.02 10.24
CA SER A 27 0.46 -14.09 9.27
C SER A 27 0.82 -13.67 7.85
N SER A 28 0.47 -12.44 7.44
CA SER A 28 0.89 -11.86 6.16
C SER A 28 2.41 -11.79 6.04
N SER A 29 3.11 -11.40 7.11
CA SER A 29 4.58 -11.33 7.11
C SER A 29 5.23 -12.70 6.90
N ASN A 30 4.69 -13.76 7.51
CA ASN A 30 5.17 -15.13 7.30
C ASN A 30 4.98 -15.59 5.85
N VAL A 31 3.82 -15.31 5.25
CA VAL A 31 3.54 -15.63 3.85
C VAL A 31 4.51 -14.88 2.93
N LEU A 32 4.73 -13.59 3.16
CA LEU A 32 5.65 -12.77 2.38
C LEU A 32 7.08 -13.29 2.43
N VAL A 33 7.62 -13.55 3.63
CA VAL A 33 8.96 -14.12 3.80
C VAL A 33 9.06 -15.48 3.12
N SER A 34 8.03 -16.33 3.21
CA SER A 34 8.01 -17.63 2.51
C SER A 34 8.00 -17.50 0.97
N SER A 35 7.44 -16.40 0.44
CA SER A 35 7.51 -16.05 -0.98
C SER A 35 8.79 -15.29 -1.36
N GLY A 36 9.72 -15.16 -0.40
CA GLY A 36 11.01 -14.50 -0.57
C GLY A 36 11.03 -13.00 -0.29
N VAL A 37 9.88 -12.34 -0.07
CA VAL A 37 9.81 -10.90 0.22
C VAL A 37 10.38 -10.60 1.60
N ASN A 38 11.46 -9.80 1.70
CA ASN A 38 12.07 -9.45 3.00
C ASN A 38 12.03 -7.95 3.32
N LYS A 39 11.46 -7.13 2.44
CA LYS A 39 11.22 -5.69 2.68
C LYS A 39 9.74 -5.39 2.81
N PHE A 40 9.42 -4.22 3.36
CA PHE A 40 8.05 -3.74 3.55
C PHE A 40 7.16 -4.68 4.39
N LEU A 41 7.78 -5.42 5.32
CA LEU A 41 7.07 -6.35 6.21
C LEU A 41 6.28 -5.60 7.30
N GLY A 42 5.22 -6.24 7.79
CA GLY A 42 4.33 -5.63 8.78
C GLY A 42 3.54 -4.43 8.23
N THR A 43 3.20 -3.50 9.12
CA THR A 43 2.54 -2.25 8.74
C THR A 43 3.57 -1.17 8.51
N ASN A 44 3.67 -0.71 7.26
CA ASN A 44 4.44 0.45 6.87
C ASN A 44 3.67 1.71 7.29
N THR A 45 4.29 2.63 8.02
CA THR A 45 3.64 3.83 8.57
C THR A 45 4.43 5.08 8.25
N GLY A 46 3.78 6.24 8.22
CA GLY A 46 4.44 7.51 7.90
C GLY A 46 4.76 7.66 6.41
N ALA A 47 4.08 6.89 5.56
CA ALA A 47 4.24 6.97 4.12
C ALA A 47 3.64 8.27 3.57
N ILE A 48 4.25 8.77 2.49
CA ILE A 48 3.63 9.77 1.62
C ILE A 48 3.07 9.01 0.41
N ALA A 49 1.78 9.19 0.14
CA ALA A 49 1.17 8.73 -1.10
C ALA A 49 1.08 9.90 -2.09
N SER A 50 1.85 9.81 -3.18
CA SER A 50 1.72 10.65 -4.37
C SER A 50 0.89 9.95 -5.44
N TRP A 51 0.84 10.51 -6.64
CA TRP A 51 0.11 9.91 -7.76
C TRP A 51 0.79 10.05 -9.11
N PHE A 52 0.47 9.10 -9.99
CA PHE A 52 0.88 9.08 -11.39
C PHE A 52 -0.24 8.62 -12.32
N ARG A 53 -0.17 9.05 -13.57
CA ARG A 53 -0.95 8.56 -14.71
C ARG A 53 -0.20 7.41 -15.36
N THR A 54 -0.89 6.36 -15.79
CA THR A 54 -0.21 5.16 -16.33
C THR A 54 0.27 5.32 -17.77
N ASN A 55 -0.17 6.37 -18.48
CA ASN A 55 0.28 6.70 -19.82
C ASN A 55 0.47 8.22 -19.96
N SER A 56 1.58 8.73 -19.44
CA SER A 56 1.93 10.15 -19.43
C SER A 56 3.44 10.32 -19.42
N GLY A 57 3.98 11.01 -20.43
CA GLY A 57 5.40 11.36 -20.46
C GLY A 57 5.85 12.22 -19.29
N ALA A 58 4.96 13.04 -18.70
CA ALA A 58 5.26 13.84 -17.52
C ALA A 58 5.47 12.97 -16.26
N ASP A 59 4.89 11.77 -16.25
CA ASP A 59 5.03 10.79 -15.17
C ASP A 59 6.00 9.65 -15.54
N SER A 60 6.73 9.79 -16.66
CA SER A 60 7.63 8.77 -17.20
C SER A 60 6.98 7.41 -17.46
N THR A 61 5.68 7.41 -17.79
CA THR A 61 4.90 6.20 -18.09
C THR A 61 4.44 6.15 -19.54
N ASN A 62 4.12 4.96 -20.04
CA ASN A 62 3.86 4.70 -21.46
C ASN A 62 2.73 3.67 -21.71
N GLY A 63 1.85 3.47 -20.74
CA GLY A 63 0.78 2.46 -20.80
C GLY A 63 1.25 1.01 -20.58
N HIS A 64 2.55 0.79 -20.31
CA HIS A 64 3.09 -0.50 -19.91
C HIS A 64 3.79 -0.38 -18.56
N SER A 65 3.42 -1.25 -17.64
CA SER A 65 3.92 -1.21 -16.27
C SER A 65 5.34 -1.76 -16.17
N TRP A 66 6.09 -1.40 -15.12
CA TRP A 66 7.36 -2.07 -14.82
C TRP A 66 7.20 -3.58 -14.61
N CYS A 67 5.99 -4.05 -14.28
CA CYS A 67 5.63 -5.46 -14.16
C CYS A 67 5.36 -6.18 -15.50
N TYR A 68 5.59 -5.52 -16.65
CA TYR A 68 5.49 -6.09 -18.01
C TYR A 68 4.07 -6.45 -18.45
N TYR A 69 3.10 -5.58 -18.17
CA TYR A 69 1.75 -5.73 -18.69
C TYR A 69 1.12 -4.36 -19.01
N PRO A 70 0.12 -4.29 -19.90
CA PRO A 70 -0.60 -3.06 -20.18
C PRO A 70 -1.50 -2.63 -19.01
N TYR A 71 -1.55 -1.34 -18.75
CA TYR A 71 -2.32 -0.77 -17.63
C TYR A 71 -2.84 0.64 -17.95
N ASN A 72 -3.97 0.99 -17.35
CA ASN A 72 -4.62 2.29 -17.51
C ASN A 72 -4.88 2.95 -16.14
N ASP A 73 -5.37 4.19 -16.13
CA ASP A 73 -5.63 4.93 -14.88
C ASP A 73 -6.69 4.28 -13.98
N ASP A 74 -7.46 3.30 -14.47
CA ASP A 74 -8.42 2.53 -13.67
C ASP A 74 -7.81 1.32 -12.97
N THR A 75 -6.53 1.02 -13.24
CA THR A 75 -5.80 -0.05 -12.56
C THR A 75 -5.77 0.23 -11.05
N PRO A 76 -6.19 -0.73 -10.18
CA PRO A 76 -6.11 -0.59 -8.73
C PRO A 76 -4.67 -0.76 -8.24
N GLY A 77 -3.75 0.06 -8.75
CA GLY A 77 -2.31 -0.12 -8.63
C GLY A 77 -1.60 0.97 -7.86
N PHE A 78 -0.39 0.63 -7.40
CA PHE A 78 0.57 1.55 -6.86
C PHE A 78 2.00 1.07 -7.15
N ALA A 79 2.94 2.00 -7.04
CA ALA A 79 4.36 1.79 -7.17
C ALA A 79 5.03 1.92 -5.80
N ILE A 80 6.05 1.08 -5.58
CA ILE A 80 6.91 1.10 -4.40
C ILE A 80 8.37 1.31 -4.83
N SER A 81 9.24 1.77 -3.93
CA SER A 81 10.65 2.08 -4.21
C SER A 81 11.34 1.01 -5.06
N LEU A 82 11.83 1.42 -6.23
CA LEU A 82 12.56 0.55 -7.16
C LEU A 82 13.82 -0.02 -6.49
N ASN A 83 14.65 0.82 -5.89
CA ASN A 83 15.89 0.41 -5.24
C ASN A 83 15.64 -0.54 -4.06
N THR A 84 14.54 -0.36 -3.32
CA THR A 84 14.20 -1.29 -2.23
C THR A 84 13.82 -2.65 -2.79
N MET A 85 13.01 -2.71 -3.86
CA MET A 85 12.68 -3.98 -4.53
C MET A 85 13.93 -4.64 -5.13
N MET A 86 14.76 -3.87 -5.83
CA MET A 86 15.97 -4.34 -6.49
C MET A 86 16.99 -4.85 -5.46
N SER A 87 17.25 -4.10 -4.39
CA SER A 87 18.19 -4.53 -3.35
C SER A 87 17.75 -5.82 -2.66
N ASP A 88 16.45 -6.02 -2.45
CA ASP A 88 15.91 -7.27 -1.90
C ASP A 88 15.99 -8.46 -2.87
N ALA A 89 16.21 -8.18 -4.15
CA ALA A 89 16.36 -9.17 -5.21
C ALA A 89 17.81 -9.28 -5.72
N ASN A 90 18.80 -8.86 -4.92
CA ASN A 90 20.21 -8.86 -5.31
C ASN A 90 20.49 -8.10 -6.63
N TRP A 91 19.72 -7.03 -6.87
CA TRP A 91 19.73 -6.21 -8.08
C TRP A 91 19.35 -6.95 -9.37
N ASP A 92 18.69 -8.09 -9.28
CA ASP A 92 18.05 -8.77 -10.41
C ASP A 92 16.62 -8.24 -10.61
N ALA A 93 16.42 -7.53 -11.72
CA ALA A 93 15.13 -6.92 -12.04
C ALA A 93 14.02 -7.94 -12.31
N THR A 94 14.36 -9.11 -12.88
CA THR A 94 13.38 -10.18 -13.13
C THR A 94 12.96 -10.81 -11.81
N ALA A 95 13.93 -11.11 -10.93
CA ALA A 95 13.65 -11.62 -9.60
C ALA A 95 12.85 -10.62 -8.76
N ALA A 96 13.16 -9.31 -8.85
CA ALA A 96 12.41 -8.26 -8.18
C ALA A 96 10.94 -8.22 -8.65
N ARG A 97 10.69 -8.28 -9.97
CA ARG A 97 9.34 -8.34 -10.53
C ARG A 97 8.59 -9.59 -10.07
N GLN A 98 9.22 -10.76 -10.17
CA GLN A 98 8.64 -12.02 -9.70
C GLN A 98 8.33 -11.97 -8.20
N LYS A 99 9.15 -11.27 -7.41
CA LYS A 99 8.97 -11.13 -5.97
C LYS A 99 7.84 -10.16 -5.60
N TYR A 100 7.70 -9.02 -6.29
CA TYR A 100 6.80 -7.95 -5.84
C TYR A 100 5.55 -7.74 -6.70
N CYS A 101 5.59 -7.96 -8.00
CA CYS A 101 4.47 -7.66 -8.89
C CYS A 101 3.21 -8.44 -8.51
N GLY A 102 2.10 -7.71 -8.41
CA GLY A 102 0.77 -8.23 -8.11
C GLY A 102 0.52 -8.51 -6.64
N LEU A 103 1.50 -8.26 -5.75
CA LEU A 103 1.26 -8.33 -4.30
C LEU A 103 0.16 -7.36 -3.91
N GLU A 104 -0.83 -7.88 -3.17
CA GLU A 104 -1.96 -7.11 -2.66
C GLU A 104 -1.57 -6.39 -1.37
N ALA A 105 -1.94 -5.11 -1.29
CA ALA A 105 -1.78 -4.29 -0.10
C ALA A 105 -3.10 -3.61 0.28
N VAL A 106 -3.30 -3.41 1.58
CA VAL A 106 -4.31 -2.49 2.10
C VAL A 106 -3.63 -1.17 2.44
N VAL A 107 -4.07 -0.09 1.80
CA VAL A 107 -3.60 1.28 2.03
C VAL A 107 -4.65 2.03 2.83
N THR A 108 -4.24 2.66 3.94
CA THR A 108 -5.09 3.40 4.88
C THR A 108 -4.61 4.84 5.00
N THR A 109 -5.49 5.80 4.70
CA THR A 109 -5.21 7.23 4.90
C THR A 109 -5.43 7.65 6.36
N PRO A 110 -4.88 8.80 6.80
CA PRO A 110 -5.15 9.33 8.14
C PRO A 110 -6.64 9.60 8.41
N ALA A 111 -7.42 9.86 7.35
CA ALA A 111 -8.87 10.05 7.43
C ALA A 111 -9.64 8.72 7.58
N GLY A 112 -8.96 7.58 7.69
CA GLY A 112 -9.56 6.26 7.85
C GLY A 112 -10.07 5.61 6.56
N LYS A 113 -9.83 6.22 5.39
CA LYS A 113 -10.18 5.60 4.10
C LYS A 113 -9.22 4.46 3.81
N GLN A 114 -9.78 3.33 3.36
CA GLN A 114 -9.02 2.14 3.01
C GLN A 114 -9.27 1.74 1.56
N LEU A 115 -8.21 1.35 0.87
CA LEU A 115 -8.30 0.79 -0.47
C LEU A 115 -7.36 -0.41 -0.60
N THR A 116 -7.83 -1.46 -1.27
CA THR A 116 -6.98 -2.58 -1.67
C THR A 116 -6.35 -2.26 -3.01
N LEU A 117 -5.02 -2.27 -3.05
CA LEU A 117 -4.21 -1.97 -4.23
C LEU A 117 -3.20 -3.08 -4.47
N TYR A 118 -2.63 -3.12 -5.67
CA TYR A 118 -1.62 -4.10 -6.06
C TYR A 118 -0.33 -3.41 -6.49
N VAL A 119 0.82 -4.03 -6.23
CA VAL A 119 2.09 -3.54 -6.78
C VAL A 119 2.04 -3.75 -8.27
N THR A 120 1.94 -2.66 -9.02
CA THR A 120 1.84 -2.68 -10.47
C THR A 120 3.05 -2.10 -11.15
N ASP A 121 3.79 -1.24 -10.45
CA ASP A 121 4.88 -0.47 -11.03
C ASP A 121 6.01 -0.21 -10.03
N ALA A 122 7.07 0.45 -10.46
CA ALA A 122 8.21 0.81 -9.63
C ALA A 122 8.35 2.33 -9.47
N PHE A 123 8.58 2.78 -8.24
CA PHE A 123 8.68 4.21 -7.93
C PHE A 123 10.15 4.63 -7.98
N ASP A 124 10.45 5.62 -8.82
CA ASP A 124 11.78 6.24 -8.88
C ASP A 124 12.17 6.81 -7.50
N ASP A 125 13.27 6.31 -6.97
CA ASP A 125 13.79 6.65 -5.66
C ASP A 125 14.20 8.12 -5.51
N ALA A 126 14.37 8.88 -6.61
CA ALA A 126 14.53 10.33 -6.54
C ALA A 126 13.33 11.05 -5.90
N TRP A 127 12.15 10.41 -5.91
CA TRP A 127 10.89 10.95 -5.39
C TRP A 127 10.38 10.19 -4.15
N VAL A 128 11.12 9.20 -3.67
CA VAL A 128 10.81 8.44 -2.46
C VAL A 128 11.26 9.24 -1.22
N LEU A 129 10.37 10.12 -0.76
CA LEU A 129 10.65 11.04 0.36
C LEU A 129 10.63 10.39 1.75
N THR A 130 10.07 9.18 1.87
CA THR A 130 10.11 8.34 3.06
C THR A 130 10.37 6.90 2.62
N PRO A 131 11.00 6.04 3.45
CA PRO A 131 11.29 4.64 3.06
C PRO A 131 10.06 3.83 2.63
N THR A 132 8.87 4.28 3.00
CA THR A 132 7.60 3.62 2.72
C THR A 132 6.69 4.43 1.80
N SER A 133 7.20 5.49 1.15
CA SER A 133 6.45 6.29 0.18
C SER A 133 5.96 5.42 -0.96
N ILE A 134 4.77 5.74 -1.45
CA ILE A 134 4.12 5.05 -2.56
C ILE A 134 3.66 6.07 -3.59
N ASP A 135 3.67 5.65 -4.85
CA ASP A 135 3.08 6.44 -5.93
C ASP A 135 1.85 5.70 -6.47
N VAL A 136 0.67 6.30 -6.37
CA VAL A 136 -0.59 5.58 -6.57
C VAL A 136 -1.17 5.91 -7.95
N VAL A 137 -1.69 4.89 -8.66
CA VAL A 137 -2.38 5.10 -9.93
C VAL A 137 -3.52 6.10 -9.76
N TYR A 138 -3.63 7.08 -10.66
CA TYR A 138 -4.45 8.27 -10.48
C TYR A 138 -5.89 8.03 -9.99
N ASN A 139 -6.68 7.16 -10.62
CA ASN A 139 -8.07 6.96 -10.17
C ASN A 139 -8.16 6.23 -8.82
N SER A 140 -7.13 5.50 -8.41
CA SER A 140 -7.03 4.92 -7.07
C SER A 140 -6.63 5.98 -6.04
N PHE A 141 -5.73 6.88 -6.42
CA PHE A 141 -5.34 8.01 -5.59
C PHE A 141 -6.52 8.94 -5.30
N THR A 142 -7.31 9.31 -6.32
CA THR A 142 -8.47 10.19 -6.13
C THR A 142 -9.54 9.58 -5.22
N LYS A 143 -9.68 8.25 -5.18
CA LYS A 143 -10.54 7.55 -4.21
C LYS A 143 -10.00 7.69 -2.79
N LEU A 144 -8.69 7.52 -2.58
CA LEU A 144 -8.04 7.71 -1.28
C LEU A 144 -8.13 9.17 -0.82
N LEU A 145 -7.85 10.12 -1.72
CA LEU A 145 -7.88 11.55 -1.45
C LEU A 145 -9.32 12.04 -1.18
N GLY A 146 -10.29 11.57 -1.97
CA GLY A 146 -11.70 11.94 -1.91
C GLY A 146 -12.16 12.98 -2.90
N TRP A 147 -11.27 13.45 -3.75
CA TRP A 147 -11.55 14.45 -4.78
C TRP A 147 -10.51 14.31 -5.91
N GLN A 148 -10.79 14.93 -7.06
CA GLN A 148 -9.90 14.92 -8.22
C GLN A 148 -8.89 16.05 -8.14
N THR A 149 -7.61 15.74 -8.33
CA THR A 149 -6.53 16.75 -8.39
C THR A 149 -5.85 16.78 -9.75
N SER A 150 -5.28 17.92 -10.13
CA SER A 150 -4.32 18.05 -11.22
C SER A 150 -2.94 18.53 -10.76
N SER A 151 -2.73 18.72 -9.45
CA SER A 151 -1.50 19.25 -8.86
C SER A 151 -0.66 18.11 -8.29
N LYS A 152 0.63 18.06 -8.65
CA LYS A 152 1.59 17.10 -8.07
C LYS A 152 1.94 17.40 -6.61
N ASN A 153 1.58 18.59 -6.11
CA ASN A 153 1.74 18.94 -4.69
C ASN A 153 0.65 18.35 -3.80
N ASP A 154 -0.44 17.85 -4.40
CA ASP A 154 -1.52 17.22 -3.65
C ASP A 154 -1.14 15.77 -3.37
N VAL A 155 -0.63 15.54 -2.17
CA VAL A 155 -0.21 14.25 -1.64
C VAL A 155 -0.94 13.93 -0.35
N ILE A 156 -1.05 12.65 -0.02
CA ILE A 156 -1.60 12.21 1.28
C ILE A 156 -0.42 11.89 2.19
N GLN A 157 -0.25 12.70 3.23
CA GLN A 157 0.77 12.50 4.27
C GLN A 157 0.32 11.44 5.28
N ASN A 158 1.27 10.82 5.98
CA ASN A 158 1.02 9.87 7.08
C ASN A 158 0.11 8.68 6.70
N VAL A 159 0.20 8.23 5.45
CA VAL A 159 -0.45 6.99 5.01
C VAL A 159 0.19 5.80 5.72
N SER A 160 -0.61 4.79 5.99
CA SER A 160 -0.11 3.46 6.37
C SER A 160 -0.53 2.43 5.35
N TRP A 161 0.30 1.43 5.11
CA TRP A 161 -0.05 0.34 4.22
C TRP A 161 0.65 -0.95 4.62
N ARG A 162 0.06 -2.08 4.25
CA ARG A 162 0.66 -3.39 4.50
C ARG A 162 0.28 -4.34 3.40
N PHE A 163 1.21 -5.23 3.06
CA PHE A 163 0.88 -6.38 2.23
C PHE A 163 -0.04 -7.34 2.99
N THR A 164 -0.96 -7.97 2.27
CA THR A 164 -1.91 -8.94 2.84
C THR A 164 -1.36 -10.37 2.79
N GLY A 165 -0.33 -10.60 1.96
CA GLY A 165 0.16 -11.93 1.60
C GLY A 165 -0.54 -12.53 0.38
N ASN A 166 -1.61 -11.91 -0.11
CA ASN A 166 -2.26 -12.31 -1.35
C ASN A 166 -1.53 -11.75 -2.56
N ARG A 167 -1.76 -12.38 -3.72
CA ARG A 167 -1.29 -11.92 -5.02
C ARG A 167 -2.39 -12.06 -6.05
N LYS A 168 -2.53 -11.05 -6.91
CA LYS A 168 -3.48 -11.10 -8.03
C LYS A 168 -2.77 -11.52 -9.31
N GLU A 169 -3.17 -12.66 -9.87
CA GLU A 169 -2.59 -13.25 -11.09
C GLU A 169 -2.56 -12.29 -12.28
N GLN A 170 -3.59 -11.44 -12.41
CA GLN A 170 -3.68 -10.43 -13.47
C GLN A 170 -2.50 -9.44 -13.46
N TYR A 171 -1.97 -9.13 -12.27
CA TYR A 171 -0.96 -8.10 -12.05
C TYR A 171 0.41 -8.68 -11.66
N LYS A 172 0.60 -10.00 -11.79
CA LYS A 172 1.92 -10.60 -11.61
C LYS A 172 2.87 -10.16 -12.73
N TYR A 173 4.15 -10.47 -12.56
CA TYR A 173 5.14 -10.28 -13.61
C TYR A 173 4.71 -10.94 -14.93
N ALA A 174 4.65 -10.15 -16.01
CA ALA A 174 4.14 -10.57 -17.31
C ALA A 174 2.71 -11.14 -17.27
N GLY A 175 1.88 -10.62 -16.35
CA GLY A 175 0.47 -10.92 -16.26
C GLY A 175 -0.35 -10.32 -17.42
N ALA A 176 -1.66 -10.51 -17.36
CA ALA A 176 -2.56 -10.01 -18.40
C ALA A 176 -2.69 -8.47 -18.40
N GLY A 177 -2.53 -7.83 -17.23
CA GLY A 177 -2.80 -6.40 -17.10
C GLY A 177 -4.28 -6.06 -17.25
N ASN A 178 -4.56 -4.82 -17.64
CA ASN A 178 -5.92 -4.35 -17.97
C ASN A 178 -6.20 -4.47 -19.46
#